data_AF-A0A1Y4JLZ4-F1
#
_entry.id   AF-A0A1Y4JLZ4-F1
#
_cell.length_a   1.000
_cell.length_b   1.000
_cell.length_c   1.000
_cell.angle_alpha   90.00
_cell.angle_beta   90.00
_cell.angle_gamma   90.00
#
_symmetry.space_group_name_H-M   'P 1'
#
loop_
_entity.id
_entity.type
_entity.pdbx_description
1 polymer ?
#
loop_
_entity_poly.entity_id
_entity_poly.type
_entity_poly.pdbx_seq_one_letter_code
_entity_poly.pdbx_strand_id
1 'polypeptide(L)'
;MATIAEKMVESLKVLQALQDDKTCVVLKGTNEISRTHLNRLLKSGYLQEVMKGWYISSRPGAEGDTTVWYTSYWYFVAKYATERFGNEWCLTPEQSLDIHSGKSTIPVQSIIRSPHGNNNMIKLMYGTSLFDLKADVPAEITKHPLYGVNMYSLAEGLVYASPSYFQTEEVAARTCLSMVKDASDLIRILSEKGASLRAGRIVGAFRNIGNDKIADAIMQFMKRLGYNVVEEDPFSHTPAIPITYQISPYATRLRLMWENMRKTVLSLFPKAPGMNADIEGYLKSVDERYTEDAYHSLSIEGYKVSPELIAKVGAGDWKPESEDKEQKNALVARGYYQAFQEVKRTILEILKGKNPGEAIEESHGNWYFEMWSPFIVANILKPSDLVGYRTGQVYIRGSLHIPLPPTAVNDAMDVLFDLLKNEPSPAVRAVLGHFFFVFVHPYMDGNGRMGRFILNTMLASGGYNWTVIPVDRRNEYMQALEKASVEGDISDFTRVIASLLR
;
A
#
# COMPACT_ATOMS: atom_id res chain seq x y z
N MET A 1 0.48 35.99 -35.51
CA MET A 1 -0.42 35.30 -34.55
C MET A 1 0.28 34.05 -34.08
N ALA A 2 0.31 33.76 -32.77
CA ALA A 2 0.90 32.53 -32.25
C ALA A 2 0.14 31.29 -32.76
N THR A 3 0.89 30.26 -33.14
CA THR A 3 0.43 28.94 -33.54
C THR A 3 -0.25 28.21 -32.39
N ILE A 4 -0.98 27.13 -32.69
CA ILE A 4 -1.62 26.29 -31.67
C ILE A 4 -0.57 25.67 -30.73
N ALA A 5 0.59 25.29 -31.28
CA ALA A 5 1.70 24.73 -30.52
C ALA A 5 2.31 25.76 -29.55
N GLU A 6 2.59 26.98 -30.00
CA GLU A 6 3.13 28.05 -29.15
C GLU A 6 2.16 28.41 -28.00
N LYS A 7 0.86 28.47 -28.31
CA LYS A 7 -0.19 28.64 -27.29
C LYS A 7 -0.20 27.47 -26.29
N MET A 8 0.00 26.23 -26.74
CA MET A 8 0.06 25.09 -25.83
C MET A 8 1.28 25.17 -24.91
N VAL A 9 2.45 25.50 -25.44
CA VAL A 9 3.68 25.69 -24.66
C VAL A 9 3.50 26.76 -23.59
N GLU A 10 2.86 27.87 -23.90
CA GLU A 10 2.53 28.92 -22.93
C GLU A 10 1.67 28.38 -21.77
N SER A 11 0.61 27.63 -22.07
CA SER A 11 -0.23 27.01 -21.03
C SER A 11 0.52 25.98 -20.19
N LEU A 12 1.42 25.21 -20.80
CA LEU A 12 2.24 24.23 -20.09
C LEU A 12 3.24 24.91 -19.15
N LYS A 13 3.82 26.05 -19.54
CA LYS A 13 4.66 26.85 -18.63
C LYS A 13 3.90 27.36 -17.41
N VAL A 14 2.64 27.77 -17.58
CA VAL A 14 1.77 28.17 -16.47
C VAL A 14 1.50 26.98 -15.54
N LEU A 15 1.19 25.80 -16.10
CA LEU A 15 1.00 24.59 -15.29
C LEU A 15 2.28 24.18 -14.57
N GLN A 16 3.43 24.23 -15.25
CA GLN A 16 4.73 23.92 -14.68
C GLN A 16 5.06 24.83 -13.49
N ALA A 17 4.86 26.14 -13.63
CA ALA A 17 5.08 27.08 -12.53
C ALA A 17 4.18 26.77 -11.30
N LEU A 18 2.97 26.26 -11.52
CA LEU A 18 2.09 25.79 -10.44
C LEU A 18 2.56 24.48 -9.81
N GLN A 19 3.23 23.61 -10.58
CA GLN A 19 3.78 22.33 -10.13
C GLN A 19 5.11 22.50 -9.39
N ASP A 20 5.94 23.46 -9.76
CA ASP A 20 7.24 23.71 -9.10
C ASP A 20 7.08 24.18 -7.64
N ASP A 21 5.96 24.81 -7.32
CA ASP A 21 5.64 25.33 -5.97
C ASP A 21 4.94 24.29 -5.07
N LYS A 22 4.37 23.22 -5.64
CA LYS A 22 3.45 22.32 -4.93
C LYS A 22 3.68 20.86 -5.27
N THR A 23 3.75 20.00 -4.24
CA THR A 23 3.81 18.54 -4.39
C THR A 23 2.65 17.96 -5.20
N CYS A 24 1.46 18.58 -5.11
CA CYS A 24 0.29 18.23 -5.92
C CYS A 24 -0.52 19.50 -6.26
N VAL A 25 -0.86 19.65 -7.54
CA VAL A 25 -1.63 20.79 -8.03
C VAL A 25 -3.12 20.49 -7.97
N VAL A 26 -3.79 21.15 -7.03
CA VAL A 26 -5.24 21.27 -6.94
C VAL A 26 -5.60 22.73 -7.18
N LEU A 27 -6.56 23.02 -8.07
CA LEU A 27 -6.92 24.36 -8.52
C LEU A 27 -8.39 24.69 -8.29
N LYS A 28 -8.68 25.90 -7.82
CA LYS A 28 -10.01 26.51 -7.74
C LYS A 28 -10.28 27.34 -8.99
N GLY A 29 -10.23 26.69 -10.15
CA GLY A 29 -10.57 27.26 -11.45
C GLY A 29 -9.94 28.63 -11.72
N THR A 30 -10.79 29.58 -12.12
CA THR A 30 -10.34 30.91 -12.57
C THR A 30 -9.80 31.82 -11.47
N ASN A 31 -9.85 31.40 -10.21
CA ASN A 31 -9.23 32.12 -9.11
C ASN A 31 -7.70 32.00 -9.14
N GLU A 32 -7.17 30.95 -9.77
CA GLU A 32 -5.74 30.64 -9.76
C GLU A 32 -5.13 30.52 -11.17
N ILE A 33 -5.94 30.34 -12.21
CA ILE A 33 -5.46 30.23 -13.59
C ILE A 33 -6.41 30.94 -14.55
N SER A 34 -5.88 31.60 -15.59
CA SER A 34 -6.73 32.27 -16.58
C SER A 34 -7.65 31.27 -17.28
N ARG A 35 -8.88 31.70 -17.63
CA ARG A 35 -9.85 30.87 -18.35
C ARG A 35 -9.28 30.30 -19.65
N THR A 36 -8.42 31.07 -20.32
CA THR A 36 -7.74 30.66 -21.55
C THR A 36 -6.82 29.46 -21.32
N HIS A 37 -5.98 29.50 -20.28
CA HIS A 37 -5.08 28.39 -19.98
C HIS A 37 -5.83 27.19 -19.42
N LEU A 38 -6.79 27.41 -18.52
CA LEU A 38 -7.64 26.35 -17.95
C LEU A 38 -8.31 25.53 -19.05
N ASN A 39 -9.01 26.18 -19.98
CA ASN A 39 -9.70 25.50 -21.09
C ASN A 39 -8.72 24.73 -21.99
N ARG A 40 -7.54 25.30 -22.26
CA ARG A 40 -6.53 24.66 -23.10
C ARG A 40 -5.95 23.41 -22.46
N LEU A 41 -5.65 23.46 -21.16
CA LEU A 41 -5.10 22.35 -20.39
C LEU A 41 -6.14 21.24 -20.15
N LEU A 42 -7.40 21.59 -19.90
CA LEU A 42 -8.49 20.61 -19.80
C LEU A 42 -8.71 19.90 -21.13
N LYS A 43 -8.81 20.64 -22.24
CA LYS A 43 -9.01 20.06 -23.57
C LYS A 43 -7.88 19.11 -24.01
N SER A 44 -6.68 19.33 -23.48
CA SER A 44 -5.50 18.52 -23.80
C SER A 44 -5.20 17.43 -22.76
N GLY A 45 -6.03 17.28 -21.72
CA GLY A 45 -5.89 16.22 -20.71
C GLY A 45 -4.82 16.47 -19.64
N TYR A 46 -4.25 17.68 -19.57
CA TYR A 46 -3.28 18.05 -18.52
C TYR A 46 -3.96 18.50 -17.21
N LEU A 47 -5.27 18.77 -17.25
CA LEU A 47 -6.11 18.97 -16.07
C LEU A 47 -7.31 18.04 -16.14
N GLN A 48 -7.82 17.65 -14.97
CA GLN A 48 -9.10 16.94 -14.82
C GLN A 48 -10.00 17.69 -13.84
N GLU A 49 -11.29 17.79 -14.16
CA GLU A 49 -12.28 18.38 -13.27
C GLU A 49 -12.73 17.36 -12.23
N VAL A 50 -12.55 17.68 -10.95
CA VAL A 50 -12.99 16.84 -9.82
C VAL A 50 -14.47 17.06 -9.53
N MET A 51 -14.83 18.34 -9.44
CA MET A 51 -16.17 18.86 -9.26
C MET A 51 -16.20 20.26 -9.86
N LYS A 52 -17.40 20.82 -10.08
CA LYS A 52 -17.55 22.13 -10.73
C LYS A 52 -16.64 23.20 -10.12
N GLY A 53 -15.72 23.72 -10.94
CA GLY A 53 -14.79 24.79 -10.55
C GLY A 53 -13.54 24.32 -9.81
N TRP A 54 -13.35 23.00 -9.64
CA TRP A 54 -12.18 22.41 -9.01
C TRP A 54 -11.48 21.41 -9.92
N TYR A 55 -10.16 21.56 -10.04
CA TYR A 55 -9.36 20.81 -11.02
C TYR A 55 -8.10 20.25 -10.38
N ILE A 56 -7.60 19.14 -10.89
CA ILE A 56 -6.30 18.56 -10.53
C ILE A 56 -5.42 18.41 -11.75
N SER A 57 -4.11 18.40 -11.54
CA SER A 57 -3.14 18.07 -12.59
C SER A 57 -3.27 16.61 -13.01
N SER A 58 -3.21 16.37 -14.32
CA SER A 58 -3.25 15.04 -14.94
C SER A 58 -2.23 14.93 -16.08
N ARG A 59 -2.16 13.75 -16.70
CA ARG A 59 -1.38 13.49 -17.91
C ARG A 59 -2.33 13.16 -19.06
N PRO A 60 -2.07 13.65 -20.28
CA PRO A 60 -2.86 13.27 -21.45
C PRO A 60 -2.93 11.74 -21.60
N GLY A 61 -4.12 11.20 -21.86
CA GLY A 61 -4.36 9.76 -21.96
C GLY A 61 -4.59 9.03 -20.63
N ALA A 62 -4.54 9.73 -19.48
CA ALA A 62 -4.96 9.18 -18.18
C ALA A 62 -6.50 9.31 -17.95
N GLU A 63 -7.28 9.45 -19.02
CA GLU A 63 -8.74 9.56 -18.95
C GLU A 63 -9.33 8.25 -18.43
N GLY A 64 -10.12 8.33 -17.36
CA GLY A 64 -10.65 7.15 -16.67
C GLY A 64 -9.64 6.45 -15.75
N ASP A 65 -8.41 6.94 -15.64
CA ASP A 65 -7.40 6.42 -14.72
C ASP A 65 -7.62 6.96 -13.31
N THR A 66 -7.98 6.08 -12.38
CA THR A 66 -8.22 6.44 -10.97
C THR A 66 -6.95 6.90 -10.25
N THR A 67 -5.77 6.55 -10.75
CA THR A 67 -4.48 6.85 -10.10
C THR A 67 -4.33 8.33 -9.86
N VAL A 68 -4.62 9.15 -10.88
CA VAL A 68 -4.49 10.62 -10.81
C VAL A 68 -5.38 11.21 -9.72
N TRP A 69 -6.58 10.65 -9.55
CA TRP A 69 -7.48 11.06 -8.49
C TRP A 69 -6.96 10.65 -7.12
N TYR A 70 -6.62 9.38 -6.94
CA TYR A 70 -6.21 8.84 -5.65
C TYR A 70 -4.89 9.45 -5.16
N THR A 71 -3.95 9.78 -6.06
CA THR A 71 -2.73 10.53 -5.71
C THR A 71 -3.03 11.94 -5.20
N SER A 72 -4.08 12.56 -5.73
CA SER A 72 -4.47 13.94 -5.44
C SER A 72 -5.50 14.04 -4.32
N TYR A 73 -6.07 12.93 -3.86
CA TYR A 73 -7.24 12.88 -3.00
C TYR A 73 -7.06 13.70 -1.71
N TRP A 74 -6.03 13.41 -0.93
CA TRP A 74 -5.82 14.10 0.35
C TRP A 74 -5.40 15.55 0.19
N TYR A 75 -4.64 15.89 -0.85
CA TYR A 75 -4.34 17.28 -1.21
C TYR A 75 -5.60 18.05 -1.59
N PHE A 76 -6.51 17.40 -2.32
CA PHE A 76 -7.81 17.96 -2.68
C PHE A 76 -8.65 18.20 -1.43
N VAL A 77 -8.77 17.21 -0.54
CA VAL A 77 -9.52 17.34 0.72
C VAL A 77 -8.98 18.50 1.56
N ALA A 78 -7.67 18.56 1.76
CA ALA A 78 -7.03 19.62 2.53
C ALA A 78 -7.31 21.00 1.96
N LYS A 79 -7.11 21.18 0.65
CA LYS A 79 -7.33 22.47 -0.02
C LYS A 79 -8.81 22.85 -0.02
N TYR A 80 -9.68 21.92 -0.39
CA TYR A 80 -11.13 22.14 -0.45
C TYR A 80 -11.68 22.57 0.91
N ALA A 81 -11.35 21.83 1.97
CA ALA A 81 -11.85 22.11 3.30
C ALA A 81 -11.30 23.44 3.85
N THR A 82 -10.03 23.75 3.61
CA THR A 82 -9.42 25.03 4.01
C THR A 82 -10.05 26.22 3.28
N GLU A 83 -10.31 26.10 1.98
CA GLU A 83 -10.98 27.14 1.19
C GLU A 83 -12.43 27.39 1.62
N ARG A 84 -13.10 26.37 2.18
CA ARG A 84 -14.50 26.45 2.57
C ARG A 84 -14.70 26.84 4.03
N PHE A 85 -13.84 26.36 4.92
CA PHE A 85 -14.02 26.46 6.38
C PHE A 85 -12.85 27.18 7.08
N GLY A 86 -11.87 27.70 6.33
CA GLY A 86 -10.69 28.33 6.88
C GLY A 86 -9.86 27.34 7.71
N ASN A 87 -9.59 27.69 8.96
CA ASN A 87 -8.84 26.83 9.89
C ASN A 87 -9.73 25.98 10.79
N GLU A 88 -11.05 26.18 10.79
CA GLU A 88 -12.00 25.54 11.70
C GLU A 88 -12.60 24.27 11.08
N TRP A 89 -11.73 23.35 10.68
CA TRP A 89 -12.15 22.04 10.19
C TRP A 89 -11.15 20.93 10.55
N CYS A 90 -11.63 19.69 10.65
CA CYS A 90 -10.80 18.49 10.76
C CYS A 90 -11.52 17.26 10.18
N LEU A 91 -10.79 16.18 9.96
CA LEU A 91 -11.36 14.85 9.74
C LEU A 91 -11.99 14.31 11.03
N THR A 92 -12.76 13.22 10.95
CA THR A 92 -13.30 12.57 12.16
C THR A 92 -12.18 11.92 13.00
N PRO A 93 -12.44 11.60 14.29
CA PRO A 93 -11.52 10.81 15.09
C PRO A 93 -11.08 9.53 14.38
N GLU A 94 -12.02 8.77 13.82
CA GLU A 94 -11.76 7.50 13.14
C GLU A 94 -10.90 7.67 11.89
N GLN A 95 -11.21 8.65 11.03
CA GLN A 95 -10.40 8.89 9.83
C GLN A 95 -9.01 9.45 10.17
N SER A 96 -8.89 10.17 11.27
CA SER A 96 -7.59 10.63 11.79
C SER A 96 -6.76 9.44 12.28
N LEU A 97 -7.36 8.50 13.03
CA LEU A 97 -6.71 7.27 13.49
C LEU A 97 -6.30 6.36 12.32
N ASP A 98 -7.14 6.25 11.29
CA ASP A 98 -6.79 5.51 10.07
C ASP A 98 -5.48 6.04 9.46
N ILE A 99 -5.34 7.36 9.35
CA ILE A 99 -4.11 7.99 8.85
C ILE A 99 -2.93 7.77 9.81
N HIS A 100 -3.11 7.95 11.12
CA HIS A 100 -2.05 7.69 12.12
C HIS A 100 -1.56 6.23 12.07
N SER A 101 -2.47 5.28 11.84
CA SER A 101 -2.15 3.85 11.73
C SER A 101 -1.39 3.48 10.45
N GLY A 102 -1.17 4.44 9.55
CA GLY A 102 -0.55 4.17 8.25
C GLY A 102 -1.47 3.44 7.27
N LYS A 103 -2.80 3.50 7.46
CA LYS A 103 -3.77 2.92 6.51
C LYS A 103 -3.61 3.60 5.15
N SER A 104 -3.43 2.78 4.13
CA SER A 104 -3.09 3.17 2.77
C SER A 104 -4.28 3.29 1.81
N THR A 105 -5.51 3.05 2.29
CA THR A 105 -6.71 2.98 1.46
C THR A 105 -7.40 4.35 1.38
N ILE A 106 -7.81 4.75 0.18
CA ILE A 106 -8.66 5.94 0.00
C ILE A 106 -10.10 5.64 0.43
N PRO A 107 -10.71 6.47 1.32
CA PRO A 107 -12.08 6.25 1.77
C PRO A 107 -13.10 6.61 0.68
N VAL A 108 -14.17 5.80 0.58
CA VAL A 108 -15.32 6.08 -0.30
C VAL A 108 -16.02 7.38 0.10
N GLN A 109 -16.04 7.71 1.39
CA GLN A 109 -16.54 8.98 1.89
C GLN A 109 -15.60 9.56 2.93
N SER A 110 -15.19 10.82 2.75
CA SER A 110 -14.50 11.59 3.79
C SER A 110 -15.45 12.54 4.49
N ILE A 111 -15.46 12.49 5.81
CA ILE A 111 -16.28 13.34 6.66
C ILE A 111 -15.42 14.49 7.15
N ILE A 112 -15.77 15.70 6.71
CA ILE A 112 -15.15 16.95 7.15
C ILE A 112 -16.02 17.52 8.25
N ARG A 113 -15.46 17.64 9.45
CA ARG A 113 -16.10 18.28 10.61
C ARG A 113 -15.78 19.77 10.61
N SER A 114 -16.79 20.61 10.74
CA SER A 114 -16.63 22.05 10.97
C SER A 114 -17.86 22.63 11.67
N PRO A 115 -17.74 23.62 12.57
CA PRO A 115 -18.89 24.36 13.11
C PRO A 115 -19.73 25.03 12.02
N HIS A 116 -19.10 25.33 10.88
CA HIS A 116 -19.69 25.95 9.69
C HIS A 116 -20.15 24.94 8.64
N GLY A 117 -20.13 23.64 8.98
CA GLY A 117 -20.65 22.56 8.13
C GLY A 117 -22.16 22.70 7.89
N ASN A 118 -22.62 22.12 6.78
CA ASN A 118 -24.02 22.20 6.35
C ASN A 118 -24.70 20.83 6.17
N ASN A 119 -24.04 19.75 6.60
CA ASN A 119 -24.53 18.36 6.52
C ASN A 119 -24.90 17.90 5.09
N ASN A 120 -24.13 18.36 4.11
CA ASN A 120 -24.29 18.05 2.71
C ASN A 120 -23.23 17.05 2.23
N MET A 121 -23.68 16.16 1.34
CA MET A 121 -22.80 15.25 0.62
C MET A 121 -22.41 15.83 -0.73
N ILE A 122 -21.13 15.76 -1.05
CA ILE A 122 -20.54 16.23 -2.30
C ILE A 122 -19.95 15.02 -3.01
N LYS A 123 -20.49 14.69 -4.18
CA LYS A 123 -19.93 13.64 -5.03
C LYS A 123 -18.65 14.13 -5.69
N LEU A 124 -17.65 13.27 -5.71
CA LEU A 124 -16.38 13.48 -6.38
C LEU A 124 -16.19 12.41 -7.47
N MET A 125 -14.99 12.31 -8.01
CA MET A 125 -14.64 11.31 -9.01
C MET A 125 -14.66 9.88 -8.45
N TYR A 126 -14.90 8.92 -9.35
CA TYR A 126 -14.76 7.48 -9.11
C TYR A 126 -15.53 6.96 -7.89
N GLY A 127 -16.73 7.49 -7.64
CA GLY A 127 -17.61 7.04 -6.56
C GLY A 127 -17.23 7.53 -5.17
N THR A 128 -16.17 8.35 -5.05
CA THR A 128 -15.79 8.96 -3.77
C THR A 128 -16.66 10.19 -3.44
N SER A 129 -16.73 10.57 -2.16
CA SER A 129 -17.52 11.72 -1.72
C SER A 129 -16.93 12.45 -0.51
N LEU A 130 -17.33 13.70 -0.31
CA LEU A 130 -17.15 14.43 0.95
C LEU A 130 -18.50 14.59 1.65
N PHE A 131 -18.50 14.60 2.98
CA PHE A 131 -19.65 14.97 3.79
C PHE A 131 -19.25 16.07 4.76
N ASP A 132 -19.85 17.27 4.65
CA ASP A 132 -19.52 18.42 5.50
C ASP A 132 -20.36 18.46 6.79
N LEU A 133 -19.99 17.61 7.75
CA LEU A 133 -20.65 17.48 9.03
C LEU A 133 -20.54 18.77 9.86
N LYS A 134 -21.69 19.32 10.24
CA LYS A 134 -21.79 20.42 11.21
C LYS A 134 -21.50 19.90 12.61
N ALA A 135 -20.27 20.09 13.08
CA ALA A 135 -19.85 19.68 14.41
C ALA A 135 -18.60 20.41 14.86
N ASP A 136 -18.39 20.48 16.17
CA ASP A 136 -17.20 21.09 16.75
C ASP A 136 -15.92 20.34 16.36
N VAL A 137 -14.84 21.11 16.29
CA VAL A 137 -13.46 20.65 16.07
C VAL A 137 -12.75 20.49 17.42
N PRO A 138 -11.70 19.65 17.51
CA PRO A 138 -10.92 19.51 18.74
C PRO A 138 -10.21 20.81 19.10
N ALA A 139 -9.81 20.93 20.36
CA ALA A 139 -9.08 22.10 20.86
C ALA A 139 -7.72 22.26 20.16
N GLU A 140 -7.07 21.13 19.83
CA GLU A 140 -5.83 21.10 19.07
C GLU A 140 -6.03 20.36 17.73
N ILE A 141 -5.66 21.02 16.63
CA ILE A 141 -5.70 20.43 15.29
C ILE A 141 -4.29 20.05 14.87
N THR A 142 -4.08 18.75 14.61
CA THR A 142 -2.84 18.22 14.07
C THR A 142 -2.91 18.22 12.54
N LYS A 143 -1.84 18.62 11.84
CA LYS A 143 -1.78 18.54 10.37
C LYS A 143 -0.97 17.34 9.91
N HIS A 144 -1.46 16.64 8.89
CA HIS A 144 -0.67 15.58 8.26
C HIS A 144 0.57 16.19 7.58
N PRO A 145 1.79 15.69 7.85
CA PRO A 145 3.02 16.33 7.39
C PRO A 145 3.16 16.38 5.86
N LEU A 146 2.60 15.38 5.16
CA LEU A 146 2.68 15.31 3.69
C LEU A 146 1.50 15.99 2.98
N TYR A 147 0.29 15.81 3.51
CA TYR A 147 -0.94 16.16 2.79
C TYR A 147 -1.58 17.46 3.30
N GLY A 148 -1.20 17.91 4.50
CA GLY A 148 -1.76 19.11 5.11
C GLY A 148 -3.22 18.97 5.57
N VAL A 149 -3.77 17.75 5.61
CA VAL A 149 -5.13 17.53 6.16
C VAL A 149 -5.14 17.78 7.67
N ASN A 150 -6.21 18.42 8.15
CA ASN A 150 -6.43 18.66 9.57
C ASN A 150 -7.04 17.41 10.23
N MET A 151 -6.45 16.97 11.34
CA MET A 151 -6.73 15.70 12.00
C MET A 151 -6.78 15.88 13.52
N TYR A 152 -7.41 14.92 14.20
CA TYR A 152 -7.24 14.76 15.64
C TYR A 152 -5.80 14.33 15.96
N SER A 153 -5.32 14.73 17.14
CA SER A 153 -4.13 14.10 17.73
C SER A 153 -4.37 12.60 17.94
N LEU A 154 -3.31 11.80 18.06
CA LEU A 154 -3.44 10.36 18.31
C LEU A 154 -4.25 10.08 19.58
N ALA A 155 -3.96 10.80 20.65
CA ALA A 155 -4.63 10.63 21.95
C ALA A 155 -6.11 11.04 21.91
N GLU A 156 -6.44 12.21 21.34
CA GLU A 156 -7.85 12.61 21.21
C GLU A 156 -8.61 11.70 20.25
N GLY A 157 -7.98 11.30 19.14
CA GLY A 157 -8.54 10.34 18.20
C GLY A 157 -8.98 9.06 18.91
N LEU A 158 -8.09 8.46 19.70
CA LEU A 158 -8.39 7.24 20.48
C LEU A 158 -9.54 7.46 21.46
N VAL A 159 -9.49 8.54 22.24
CA VAL A 159 -10.51 8.84 23.26
C VAL A 159 -11.91 9.06 22.64
N TYR A 160 -11.97 9.75 21.50
CA TYR A 160 -13.22 10.15 20.85
C TYR A 160 -13.73 9.17 19.78
N ALA A 161 -12.92 8.22 19.33
CA ALA A 161 -13.37 7.16 18.42
C ALA A 161 -14.59 6.43 19.00
N SER A 162 -15.52 6.02 18.15
CA SER A 162 -16.70 5.23 18.51
C SER A 162 -16.34 3.79 18.92
N PRO A 163 -17.17 3.08 19.73
CA PRO A 163 -16.92 1.67 20.04
C PRO A 163 -16.87 0.79 18.78
N SER A 164 -17.70 1.10 17.78
CA SER A 164 -17.72 0.41 16.49
C SER A 164 -16.37 0.46 15.77
N TYR A 165 -15.60 1.55 15.91
CA TYR A 165 -14.28 1.66 15.27
C TYR A 165 -13.32 0.55 15.72
N PHE A 166 -13.32 0.22 17.01
CA PHE A 166 -12.47 -0.85 17.57
C PHE A 166 -12.91 -2.25 17.11
N GLN A 167 -14.13 -2.39 16.60
CA GLN A 167 -14.67 -3.66 16.09
C GLN A 167 -14.49 -3.79 14.58
N THR A 168 -14.69 -2.70 13.83
CA THR A 168 -14.63 -2.71 12.36
C THR A 168 -13.23 -2.46 11.83
N GLU A 169 -12.41 -1.70 12.57
CA GLU A 169 -11.07 -1.26 12.16
C GLU A 169 -10.01 -1.72 13.17
N GLU A 170 -10.12 -2.97 13.63
CA GLU A 170 -9.32 -3.50 14.73
C GLU A 170 -7.81 -3.32 14.52
N VAL A 171 -7.33 -3.53 13.29
CA VAL A 171 -5.91 -3.36 12.93
C VAL A 171 -5.45 -1.92 13.10
N ALA A 172 -6.25 -0.95 12.65
CA ALA A 172 -5.92 0.47 12.75
C ALA A 172 -5.97 0.93 14.22
N ALA A 173 -7.00 0.53 14.97
CA ALA A 173 -7.15 0.84 16.38
C ALA A 173 -5.99 0.28 17.23
N ARG A 174 -5.64 -1.02 17.08
CA ARG A 174 -4.51 -1.65 17.78
C ARG A 174 -3.17 -1.03 17.40
N THR A 175 -2.98 -0.68 16.13
CA THR A 175 -1.78 0.04 15.67
C THR A 175 -1.66 1.39 16.39
N CYS A 176 -2.73 2.18 16.43
CA CYS A 176 -2.74 3.46 17.14
C CYS A 176 -2.46 3.32 18.64
N LEU A 177 -3.05 2.32 19.30
CA LEU A 177 -2.77 2.04 20.72
C LEU A 177 -1.29 1.69 20.94
N SER A 178 -0.66 0.93 20.03
CA SER A 178 0.76 0.56 20.12
C SER A 178 1.72 1.74 19.98
N MET A 179 1.27 2.86 19.40
CA MET A 179 2.07 4.08 19.25
C MET A 179 2.04 4.96 20.50
N VAL A 180 1.17 4.68 21.47
CA VAL A 180 1.07 5.47 22.70
C VAL A 180 2.18 5.07 23.66
N LYS A 181 3.11 5.99 23.90
CA LYS A 181 4.28 5.78 24.76
C LYS A 181 3.93 5.74 26.25
N ASP A 182 3.04 6.63 26.68
CA ASP A 182 2.58 6.73 28.07
C ASP A 182 1.17 7.34 28.15
N ALA A 183 0.58 7.29 29.35
CA ALA A 183 -0.81 7.66 29.57
C ALA A 183 -1.07 9.18 29.65
N SER A 184 -0.05 10.04 29.60
CA SER A 184 -0.16 11.45 30.03
C SER A 184 -1.15 12.26 29.20
N ASP A 185 -1.07 12.16 27.87
CA ASP A 185 -1.96 12.91 26.97
C ASP A 185 -3.39 12.37 27.04
N LEU A 186 -3.55 11.05 27.14
CA LEU A 186 -4.85 10.41 27.33
C LEU A 186 -5.51 10.86 28.65
N ILE A 187 -4.74 10.86 29.74
CA ILE A 187 -5.21 11.32 31.05
C ILE A 187 -5.62 12.78 30.98
N ARG A 188 -4.83 13.65 30.32
CA ARG A 188 -5.16 15.08 30.18
C ARG A 188 -6.53 15.28 29.55
N ILE A 189 -6.83 14.54 28.48
CA ILE A 189 -8.12 14.60 27.78
C ILE A 189 -9.25 13.98 28.63
N LEU A 190 -9.00 12.82 29.24
CA LEU A 190 -10.00 12.11 30.04
C LEU A 190 -10.31 12.79 31.38
N SER A 191 -9.48 13.74 31.82
CA SER A 191 -9.71 14.50 33.06
C SER A 191 -10.80 15.55 32.92
N GLU A 192 -11.26 15.84 31.71
CA GLU A 192 -12.35 16.77 31.45
C GLU A 192 -13.73 16.16 31.79
N LYS A 193 -14.75 17.01 31.96
CA LYS A 193 -16.08 16.57 32.43
C LYS A 193 -16.70 15.55 31.47
N GLY A 194 -17.24 14.46 32.03
CA GLY A 194 -18.08 13.51 31.30
C GLY A 194 -17.35 12.37 30.57
N ALA A 195 -16.10 12.09 30.94
CA ALA A 195 -15.26 11.13 30.23
C ALA A 195 -15.24 9.70 30.79
N SER A 196 -15.99 9.36 31.86
CA SER A 196 -15.90 8.04 32.51
C SER A 196 -16.13 6.84 31.59
N LEU A 197 -17.10 6.93 30.67
CA LEU A 197 -17.36 5.87 29.68
C LEU A 197 -16.19 5.72 28.69
N ARG A 198 -15.65 6.85 28.21
CA ARG A 198 -14.49 6.85 27.31
C ARG A 198 -13.26 6.31 28.02
N ALA A 199 -13.06 6.67 29.28
CA ALA A 199 -11.97 6.15 30.10
C ALA A 199 -12.06 4.64 30.27
N GLY A 200 -13.24 4.12 30.60
CA GLY A 200 -13.48 2.68 30.77
C GLY A 200 -13.15 1.87 29.52
N ARG A 201 -13.60 2.39 28.37
CA ARG A 201 -13.30 1.82 27.06
C ARG A 201 -11.81 1.87 26.69
N ILE A 202 -11.14 3.01 26.91
CA ILE A 202 -9.71 3.13 26.63
C ILE A 202 -8.89 2.21 27.55
N VAL A 203 -9.26 2.07 28.82
CA VAL A 203 -8.64 1.12 29.74
C VAL A 203 -8.78 -0.31 29.19
N GLY A 204 -9.99 -0.74 28.83
CA GLY A 204 -10.20 -2.07 28.25
C GLY A 204 -9.44 -2.27 26.93
N ALA A 205 -9.38 -1.25 26.08
CA ALA A 205 -8.60 -1.29 24.84
C ALA A 205 -7.09 -1.49 25.07
N PHE A 206 -6.50 -0.81 26.06
CA PHE A 206 -5.08 -1.01 26.41
C PHE A 206 -4.83 -2.38 27.05
N ARG A 207 -5.77 -2.89 27.86
CA ARG A 207 -5.71 -4.27 28.37
C ARG A 207 -5.73 -5.29 27.24
N ASN A 208 -6.58 -5.10 26.24
CA ASN A 208 -6.69 -6.00 25.09
C ASN A 208 -5.34 -6.18 24.37
N ILE A 209 -4.57 -5.10 24.20
CA ILE A 209 -3.25 -5.16 23.55
C ILE A 209 -2.11 -5.59 24.49
N GLY A 210 -2.40 -5.85 25.77
CA GLY A 210 -1.44 -6.28 26.79
C GLY A 210 -0.70 -5.14 27.49
N ASN A 211 -1.17 -3.89 27.41
CA ASN A 211 -0.53 -2.74 28.05
C ASN A 211 -1.23 -2.35 29.36
N ASP A 212 -1.05 -3.21 30.35
CA ASP A 212 -1.59 -3.04 31.71
C ASP A 212 -1.15 -1.74 32.38
N LYS A 213 0.09 -1.31 32.11
CA LYS A 213 0.68 -0.10 32.71
C LYS A 213 -0.10 1.16 32.36
N ILE A 214 -0.44 1.36 31.08
CA ILE A 214 -1.22 2.53 30.65
C ILE A 214 -2.66 2.42 31.16
N ALA A 215 -3.26 1.24 31.05
CA ALA A 215 -4.62 0.97 31.54
C ALA A 215 -4.76 1.31 33.04
N ASP A 216 -3.83 0.83 33.87
CA ASP A 216 -3.81 1.09 35.31
C ASP A 216 -3.58 2.57 35.64
N ALA A 217 -2.69 3.25 34.92
CA ALA A 217 -2.44 4.67 35.13
C ALA A 217 -3.71 5.51 34.89
N ILE A 218 -4.43 5.25 33.80
CA ILE A 218 -5.70 5.94 33.49
C ILE A 218 -6.75 5.64 34.56
N MET A 219 -6.95 4.36 34.87
CA MET A 219 -7.95 3.92 35.85
C MET A 219 -7.70 4.53 37.24
N GLN A 220 -6.45 4.51 37.71
CA GLN A 220 -6.09 5.09 39.01
C GLN A 220 -6.28 6.60 39.03
N PHE A 221 -5.89 7.32 37.97
CA PHE A 221 -6.03 8.77 37.93
C PHE A 221 -7.50 9.18 37.95
N MET A 222 -8.34 8.54 37.14
CA MET A 222 -9.78 8.82 37.11
C MET A 222 -10.46 8.55 38.46
N LYS A 223 -10.08 7.46 39.14
CA LYS A 223 -10.57 7.16 40.51
C LYS A 223 -10.16 8.24 41.52
N ARG A 224 -8.94 8.79 41.42
CA ARG A 224 -8.48 9.89 42.29
C ARG A 224 -9.30 11.18 42.10
N LEU A 225 -9.81 11.42 40.90
CA LEU A 225 -10.73 12.53 40.63
C LEU A 225 -12.17 12.26 41.11
N GLY A 226 -12.45 11.07 41.67
CA GLY A 226 -13.78 10.69 42.15
C GLY A 226 -14.71 10.15 41.06
N TYR A 227 -14.20 9.88 39.85
CA TYR A 227 -15.00 9.25 38.80
C TYR A 227 -15.16 7.75 39.04
N ASN A 228 -16.38 7.24 38.83
CA ASN A 228 -16.62 5.81 38.72
C ASN A 228 -16.39 5.37 37.26
N VAL A 229 -15.32 4.63 37.02
CA VAL A 229 -14.95 4.11 35.70
C VAL A 229 -15.22 2.61 35.66
N VAL A 230 -16.10 2.19 34.76
CA VAL A 230 -16.37 0.78 34.47
C VAL A 230 -15.57 0.40 33.25
N GLU A 231 -14.67 -0.57 33.40
CA GLU A 231 -13.84 -1.07 32.30
C GLU A 231 -14.69 -1.86 31.29
N GLU A 232 -14.45 -1.61 30.01
CA GLU A 232 -15.14 -2.28 28.89
C GLU A 232 -14.12 -2.50 27.75
N ASP A 233 -13.91 -3.74 27.33
CA ASP A 233 -13.09 -4.04 26.15
C ASP A 233 -13.91 -3.78 24.88
N PRO A 234 -13.53 -2.82 24.02
CA PRO A 234 -14.28 -2.52 22.81
C PRO A 234 -13.98 -3.46 21.64
N PHE A 235 -12.98 -4.35 21.74
CA PHE A 235 -12.62 -5.29 20.68
C PHE A 235 -13.46 -6.56 20.71
N SER A 236 -13.64 -7.18 19.54
CA SER A 236 -14.37 -8.46 19.44
C SER A 236 -13.52 -9.67 19.85
N HIS A 237 -12.19 -9.52 19.82
CA HIS A 237 -11.23 -10.57 20.11
C HIS A 237 -9.95 -10.02 20.74
N THR A 238 -9.16 -10.91 21.32
CA THR A 238 -7.81 -10.62 21.84
C THR A 238 -6.77 -11.11 20.82
N PRO A 239 -5.71 -10.34 20.53
CA PRO A 239 -4.62 -10.80 19.67
C PRO A 239 -3.91 -12.00 20.29
N ALA A 240 -3.38 -12.92 19.47
CA ALA A 240 -2.68 -14.10 19.98
C ALA A 240 -1.30 -13.75 20.59
N ILE A 241 -0.72 -12.64 20.15
CA ILE A 241 0.58 -12.14 20.62
C ILE A 241 0.38 -10.73 21.21
N PRO A 242 0.90 -10.44 22.41
CA PRO A 242 0.88 -9.10 22.98
C PRO A 242 1.54 -8.09 22.04
N ILE A 243 0.92 -6.92 21.90
CA ILE A 243 1.42 -5.87 21.00
C ILE A 243 2.33 -4.96 21.82
N THR A 244 3.59 -4.90 21.43
CA THR A 244 4.58 -4.02 22.07
C THR A 244 4.51 -2.62 21.51
N TYR A 245 5.06 -1.66 22.25
CA TYR A 245 5.24 -0.30 21.75
C TYR A 245 6.09 -0.32 20.48
N GLN A 246 5.61 0.35 19.43
CA GLN A 246 6.31 0.47 18.14
C GLN A 246 6.28 1.92 17.68
N ILE A 247 7.42 2.41 17.21
CA ILE A 247 7.53 3.76 16.62
C ILE A 247 6.91 3.78 15.22
N SER A 248 7.13 2.70 14.45
CA SER A 248 6.63 2.58 13.09
C SER A 248 5.22 1.97 13.09
N PRO A 249 4.16 2.74 12.76
CA PRO A 249 2.80 2.18 12.67
C PRO A 249 2.71 1.08 11.61
N TYR A 250 3.51 1.20 10.54
CA TYR A 250 3.56 0.24 9.44
C TYR A 250 4.00 -1.14 9.92
N ALA A 251 5.00 -1.20 10.80
CA ALA A 251 5.49 -2.47 11.34
C ALA A 251 4.39 -3.21 12.12
N THR A 252 3.71 -2.54 13.06
CA THR A 252 2.60 -3.15 13.82
C THR A 252 1.48 -3.57 12.88
N ARG A 253 1.10 -2.70 11.94
CA ARG A 253 0.02 -2.97 10.99
C ARG A 253 0.29 -4.22 10.17
N LEU A 254 1.49 -4.40 9.62
CA LEU A 254 1.84 -5.58 8.84
C LEU A 254 1.79 -6.86 9.67
N ARG A 255 2.29 -6.84 10.91
CA ARG A 255 2.23 -8.02 11.81
C ARG A 255 0.78 -8.41 12.11
N LEU A 256 -0.09 -7.44 12.40
CA LEU A 256 -1.52 -7.68 12.65
C LEU A 256 -2.25 -8.19 11.41
N MET A 257 -1.99 -7.60 10.24
CA MET A 257 -2.55 -8.09 8.98
C MET A 257 -2.10 -9.52 8.70
N TRP A 258 -0.82 -9.83 8.91
CA TRP A 258 -0.29 -11.18 8.71
C TRP A 258 -0.99 -12.19 9.61
N GLU A 259 -1.12 -11.90 10.90
CA GLU A 259 -1.80 -12.76 11.86
C GLU A 259 -3.25 -13.04 11.46
N ASN A 260 -3.99 -12.00 11.08
CA ASN A 260 -5.39 -12.12 10.66
C ASN A 260 -5.53 -12.95 9.38
N MET A 261 -4.70 -12.69 8.37
CA MET A 261 -4.75 -13.36 7.08
C MET A 261 -4.23 -14.81 7.13
N ARG A 262 -3.29 -15.11 8.02
CA ARG A 262 -2.67 -16.43 8.19
C ARG A 262 -3.68 -17.55 8.38
N LYS A 263 -4.72 -17.33 9.19
CA LYS A 263 -5.77 -18.32 9.46
C LYS A 263 -6.55 -18.68 8.19
N THR A 264 -6.86 -17.67 7.38
CA THR A 264 -7.55 -17.83 6.08
C THR A 264 -6.69 -18.61 5.09
N VAL A 265 -5.38 -18.34 5.04
CA VAL A 265 -4.49 -19.12 4.15
C VAL A 265 -4.45 -20.58 4.57
N LEU A 266 -4.29 -20.87 5.86
CA LEU A 266 -4.25 -22.24 6.38
C LEU A 266 -5.55 -23.03 6.12
N SER A 267 -6.70 -22.37 6.08
CA SER A 267 -7.98 -23.03 5.85
C SER A 267 -8.31 -23.26 4.37
N LEU A 268 -7.73 -22.46 3.46
CA LEU A 268 -8.08 -22.49 2.04
C LEU A 268 -6.99 -23.07 1.13
N PHE A 269 -5.73 -23.10 1.58
CA PHE A 269 -4.61 -23.55 0.76
C PHE A 269 -4.27 -25.03 1.00
N PRO A 270 -3.98 -25.83 -0.04
CA PRO A 270 -3.59 -27.23 0.12
C PRO A 270 -2.35 -27.41 1.00
N LYS A 271 -2.30 -28.51 1.77
CA LYS A 271 -1.13 -28.85 2.60
C LYS A 271 0.10 -29.07 1.73
N ALA A 272 1.27 -28.75 2.31
CA ALA A 272 2.55 -28.92 1.63
C ALA A 272 2.81 -30.41 1.32
N PRO A 273 3.22 -30.76 0.09
CA PRO A 273 3.61 -32.12 -0.26
C PRO A 273 4.79 -32.65 0.57
N GLY A 274 5.62 -31.75 1.09
CA GLY A 274 6.90 -32.07 1.73
C GLY A 274 8.06 -31.90 0.76
N MET A 275 9.26 -31.67 1.28
CA MET A 275 10.43 -31.41 0.44
C MET A 275 10.77 -32.62 -0.45
N ASN A 276 11.07 -32.36 -1.73
CA ASN A 276 11.51 -33.38 -2.66
C ASN A 276 12.95 -33.81 -2.33
N ALA A 277 13.21 -35.12 -2.26
CA ALA A 277 14.56 -35.64 -2.12
C ALA A 277 15.41 -35.45 -3.40
N ASP A 278 14.74 -35.36 -4.57
CA ASP A 278 15.37 -35.11 -5.87
C ASP A 278 15.41 -33.61 -6.19
N ILE A 279 16.44 -32.94 -5.69
CA ILE A 279 16.67 -31.51 -5.90
C ILE A 279 16.96 -31.22 -7.38
N GLU A 280 17.72 -32.07 -8.06
CA GLU A 280 18.07 -31.88 -9.47
C GLU A 280 16.84 -32.01 -10.37
N GLY A 281 16.01 -33.03 -10.14
CA GLY A 281 14.74 -33.20 -10.85
C GLY A 281 13.77 -32.05 -10.60
N TYR A 282 13.72 -31.51 -9.38
CA TYR A 282 12.92 -30.32 -9.09
C TYR A 282 13.41 -29.09 -9.87
N LEU A 283 14.71 -28.80 -9.86
CA LEU A 283 15.25 -27.64 -10.60
C LEU A 283 15.06 -27.78 -12.11
N LYS A 284 15.13 -29.01 -12.64
CA LYS A 284 14.83 -29.29 -14.03
C LYS A 284 13.36 -29.01 -14.36
N SER A 285 12.42 -29.41 -13.50
CA SER A 285 11.00 -29.13 -13.72
C SER A 285 10.70 -27.63 -13.66
N VAL A 286 11.44 -26.86 -12.82
CA VAL A 286 11.39 -25.39 -12.82
C VAL A 286 11.84 -24.82 -14.17
N ASP A 287 12.95 -25.29 -14.72
CA ASP A 287 13.44 -24.85 -16.05
C ASP A 287 12.43 -25.13 -17.18
N GLU A 288 11.78 -26.29 -17.16
CA GLU A 288 10.76 -26.66 -18.14
C GLU A 288 9.55 -25.71 -18.13
N ARG A 289 9.30 -25.02 -17.02
CA ARG A 289 8.20 -24.04 -16.88
C ARG A 289 8.61 -22.62 -17.26
N TYR A 290 9.90 -22.33 -17.46
CA TYR A 290 10.42 -20.96 -17.66
C TYR A 290 9.71 -20.20 -18.79
N THR A 291 9.58 -20.81 -19.98
CA THR A 291 9.01 -20.12 -21.15
C THR A 291 7.56 -19.69 -20.91
N GLU A 292 6.76 -20.56 -20.30
CA GLU A 292 5.36 -20.28 -19.93
C GLU A 292 5.28 -19.22 -18.83
N ASP A 293 6.13 -19.33 -17.81
CA ASP A 293 6.23 -18.36 -16.72
C ASP A 293 6.58 -16.96 -17.23
N ALA A 294 7.64 -16.85 -18.02
CA ALA A 294 8.09 -15.59 -18.59
C ALA A 294 7.02 -14.95 -19.49
N TYR A 295 6.35 -15.75 -20.33
CA TYR A 295 5.28 -15.24 -21.20
C TYR A 295 4.14 -14.62 -20.38
N HIS A 296 3.62 -15.35 -19.40
CA HIS A 296 2.48 -14.87 -18.62
C HIS A 296 2.85 -13.75 -17.65
N SER A 297 3.97 -13.90 -16.94
CA SER A 297 4.46 -12.91 -15.99
C SER A 297 4.73 -11.56 -16.65
N LEU A 298 5.37 -11.54 -17.82
CA LEU A 298 5.63 -10.29 -18.55
C LEU A 298 4.36 -9.71 -19.17
N SER A 299 3.47 -10.55 -19.68
CA SER A 299 2.21 -10.09 -20.29
C SER A 299 1.24 -9.49 -19.26
N ILE A 300 1.24 -9.97 -18.02
CA ILE A 300 0.47 -9.38 -16.90
C ILE A 300 0.86 -7.91 -16.66
N GLU A 301 2.14 -7.58 -16.81
CA GLU A 301 2.66 -6.22 -16.70
C GLU A 301 2.43 -5.37 -17.97
N GLY A 302 1.84 -5.95 -19.02
CA GLY A 302 1.50 -5.28 -20.27
C GLY A 302 2.60 -5.30 -21.35
N TYR A 303 3.68 -6.06 -21.14
CA TYR A 303 4.69 -6.24 -22.19
C TYR A 303 4.18 -7.16 -23.31
N LYS A 304 4.63 -6.90 -24.54
CA LYS A 304 4.30 -7.72 -25.71
C LYS A 304 5.49 -8.62 -26.02
N VAL A 305 5.47 -9.84 -25.47
CA VAL A 305 6.52 -10.84 -25.67
C VAL A 305 5.95 -12.08 -26.33
N SER A 306 6.69 -12.66 -27.27
CA SER A 306 6.34 -13.95 -27.89
C SER A 306 7.21 -15.07 -27.31
N PRO A 307 6.76 -16.34 -27.35
CA PRO A 307 7.57 -17.49 -26.94
C PRO A 307 8.92 -17.55 -27.68
N GLU A 308 8.96 -17.19 -28.96
CA GLU A 308 10.18 -17.17 -29.78
C GLU A 308 11.17 -16.12 -29.28
N LEU A 309 10.68 -14.92 -28.91
CA LEU A 309 11.52 -13.87 -28.32
C LEU A 309 12.12 -14.33 -26.98
N ILE A 310 11.30 -14.94 -26.13
CA ILE A 310 11.73 -15.45 -24.81
C ILE A 310 12.81 -16.51 -24.98
N ALA A 311 12.61 -17.47 -25.91
CA ALA A 311 13.58 -18.52 -26.21
C ALA A 311 14.90 -17.95 -26.76
N LYS A 312 14.82 -17.01 -27.71
CA LYS A 312 16.00 -16.36 -28.32
C LYS A 312 16.84 -15.61 -27.28
N VAL A 313 16.16 -14.90 -26.37
CA VAL A 313 16.82 -14.13 -25.32
C VAL A 313 17.45 -15.03 -24.25
N GLY A 314 16.80 -16.17 -23.93
CA GLY A 314 17.36 -17.18 -23.03
C GLY A 314 18.61 -17.86 -23.60
N ALA A 315 18.65 -18.12 -24.92
CA ALA A 315 19.77 -18.75 -25.60
C ALA A 315 21.01 -17.85 -25.76
N GLY A 316 20.89 -16.53 -25.54
CA GLY A 316 21.99 -15.58 -25.70
C GLY A 316 22.22 -15.09 -27.14
N ASP A 317 21.43 -15.54 -28.11
CA ASP A 317 21.52 -15.17 -29.54
C ASP A 317 20.85 -13.82 -29.87
N TRP A 318 20.81 -12.91 -28.91
CA TRP A 318 20.14 -11.62 -29.08
C TRP A 318 21.10 -10.54 -29.59
N LYS A 319 20.78 -9.96 -30.76
CA LYS A 319 21.36 -8.73 -31.28
C LYS A 319 20.26 -7.68 -31.43
N PRO A 320 20.44 -6.44 -30.93
CA PRO A 320 19.46 -5.38 -31.10
C PRO A 320 19.47 -4.88 -32.55
N GLU A 321 18.51 -5.31 -33.35
CA GLU A 321 18.25 -4.76 -34.70
C GLU A 321 16.74 -4.52 -34.87
N SER A 322 16.20 -3.42 -34.31
CA SER A 322 14.93 -2.75 -34.73
C SER A 322 14.48 -1.68 -33.71
N GLU A 323 13.43 -0.93 -34.09
CA GLU A 323 12.76 0.20 -33.43
C GLU A 323 12.62 0.15 -31.89
N ASP A 324 12.63 1.32 -31.24
CA ASP A 324 12.64 1.55 -29.78
C ASP A 324 11.69 0.65 -28.94
N LYS A 325 10.51 0.29 -29.46
CA LYS A 325 9.51 -0.51 -28.72
C LYS A 325 9.82 -2.01 -28.66
N GLU A 326 10.35 -2.58 -29.74
CA GLU A 326 10.75 -4.00 -29.74
C GLU A 326 12.00 -4.20 -28.88
N GLN A 327 12.89 -3.22 -28.89
CA GLN A 327 14.07 -3.18 -28.02
C GLN A 327 13.68 -3.25 -26.54
N LYS A 328 12.70 -2.46 -26.08
CA LYS A 328 12.25 -2.49 -24.67
C LYS A 328 11.72 -3.87 -24.26
N ASN A 329 10.86 -4.50 -25.06
CA ASN A 329 10.30 -5.82 -24.72
C ASN A 329 11.39 -6.89 -24.63
N ALA A 330 12.39 -6.83 -25.52
CA ALA A 330 13.52 -7.74 -25.47
C ALA A 330 14.39 -7.54 -24.21
N LEU A 331 14.67 -6.29 -23.82
CA LEU A 331 15.42 -5.99 -22.60
C LEU A 331 14.71 -6.51 -21.33
N VAL A 332 13.39 -6.35 -21.25
CA VAL A 332 12.61 -6.90 -20.12
C VAL A 332 12.65 -8.42 -20.11
N ALA A 333 12.49 -9.08 -21.26
CA ALA A 333 12.60 -10.53 -21.35
C ALA A 333 13.99 -11.01 -20.92
N ARG A 334 15.05 -10.25 -21.26
CA ARG A 334 16.43 -10.59 -20.88
C ARG A 334 16.65 -10.48 -19.38
N GLY A 335 16.20 -9.39 -18.79
CA GLY A 335 16.33 -9.18 -17.35
C GLY A 335 15.52 -10.21 -16.57
N TYR A 336 14.32 -10.56 -17.05
CA TYR A 336 13.51 -11.60 -16.44
C TYR A 336 14.22 -12.96 -16.43
N TYR A 337 14.88 -13.33 -17.54
CA TYR A 337 15.70 -14.54 -17.61
C TYR A 337 16.84 -14.52 -16.58
N GLN A 338 17.59 -13.42 -16.49
CA GLN A 338 18.72 -13.29 -15.56
C GLN A 338 18.25 -13.39 -14.10
N ALA A 339 17.17 -12.69 -13.75
CA ALA A 339 16.55 -12.79 -12.42
C ALA A 339 16.06 -14.20 -12.13
N PHE A 340 15.46 -14.89 -13.11
CA PHE A 340 15.01 -16.27 -12.95
C PHE A 340 16.15 -17.24 -12.60
N GLN A 341 17.35 -17.06 -13.18
CA GLN A 341 18.51 -17.87 -12.81
C GLN A 341 18.96 -17.62 -11.36
N GLU A 342 18.94 -16.37 -10.90
CA GLU A 342 19.26 -16.04 -9.51
C GLU A 342 18.20 -16.57 -8.52
N VAL A 343 16.92 -16.57 -8.92
CA VAL A 343 15.83 -17.19 -8.16
C VAL A 343 16.08 -18.70 -8.03
N LYS A 344 16.44 -19.39 -9.12
CA LYS A 344 16.79 -20.82 -9.06
C LYS A 344 17.97 -21.10 -8.13
N ARG A 345 19.00 -20.25 -8.14
CA ARG A 345 20.13 -20.37 -7.20
C ARG A 345 19.65 -20.27 -5.76
N THR A 346 18.75 -19.34 -5.48
CA THR A 346 18.18 -19.16 -4.14
C THR A 346 17.31 -20.35 -3.73
N ILE A 347 16.51 -20.90 -4.65
CA ILE A 347 15.73 -22.13 -4.43
C ILE A 347 16.66 -23.30 -4.10
N LEU A 348 17.80 -23.43 -4.81
CA LEU A 348 18.79 -24.47 -4.51
C LEU A 348 19.34 -24.36 -3.08
N GLU A 349 19.62 -23.15 -2.59
CA GLU A 349 20.05 -22.93 -1.20
C GLU A 349 18.98 -23.35 -0.19
N ILE A 350 17.71 -23.01 -0.47
CA ILE A 350 16.56 -23.39 0.35
C ILE A 350 16.41 -24.91 0.40
N LEU A 351 16.46 -25.58 -0.76
CA LEU A 351 16.34 -27.04 -0.85
C LEU A 351 17.52 -27.76 -0.18
N LYS A 352 18.67 -27.08 -0.02
CA LYS A 352 19.82 -27.55 0.77
C LYS A 352 19.71 -27.25 2.27
N GLY A 353 18.62 -26.62 2.72
CA GLY A 353 18.30 -26.42 4.13
C GLY A 353 18.46 -25.00 4.66
N LYS A 354 18.76 -24.00 3.81
CA LYS A 354 18.77 -22.59 4.24
C LYS A 354 17.35 -22.14 4.62
N ASN A 355 17.24 -21.29 5.65
CA ASN A 355 15.94 -20.73 6.02
C ASN A 355 15.36 -19.94 4.83
N PRO A 356 14.10 -20.18 4.42
CA PRO A 356 13.60 -19.56 3.19
C PRO A 356 13.34 -18.05 3.28
N GLY A 357 13.02 -17.52 4.47
CA GLY A 357 12.92 -16.09 4.70
C GLY A 357 14.27 -15.39 4.61
N GLU A 358 15.30 -15.97 5.25
CA GLU A 358 16.69 -15.50 5.20
C GLU A 358 17.26 -15.55 3.77
N ALA A 359 17.01 -16.64 3.03
CA ALA A 359 17.47 -16.78 1.66
C ALA A 359 16.93 -15.68 0.72
N ILE A 360 15.65 -15.33 0.84
CA ILE A 360 15.06 -14.25 0.03
C ILE A 360 15.56 -12.89 0.49
N GLU A 361 15.63 -12.62 1.80
CA GLU A 361 16.12 -11.35 2.33
C GLU A 361 17.51 -11.00 1.76
N GLU A 362 18.42 -11.97 1.70
CA GLU A 362 19.76 -11.75 1.16
C GLU A 362 19.80 -11.65 -0.38
N SER A 363 18.82 -12.25 -1.07
CA SER A 363 18.90 -12.46 -2.53
C SER A 363 18.00 -11.55 -3.35
N HIS A 364 16.90 -11.02 -2.79
CA HIS A 364 15.90 -10.29 -3.56
C HIS A 364 16.47 -9.02 -4.22
N GLY A 365 17.45 -8.37 -3.58
CA GLY A 365 18.17 -7.23 -4.16
C GLY A 365 18.95 -7.61 -5.43
N ASN A 366 19.56 -8.78 -5.43
CA ASN A 366 20.28 -9.32 -6.60
C ASN A 366 19.31 -9.69 -7.72
N TRP A 367 18.16 -10.30 -7.39
CA TRP A 367 17.11 -10.59 -8.38
C TRP A 367 16.62 -9.31 -9.06
N TYR A 368 16.41 -8.25 -8.25
CA TYR A 368 16.00 -6.95 -8.76
C TYR A 368 17.07 -6.33 -9.66
N PHE A 369 18.33 -6.39 -9.24
CA PHE A 369 19.46 -5.92 -10.05
C PHE A 369 19.51 -6.64 -11.40
N GLU A 370 19.47 -7.97 -11.42
CA GLU A 370 19.49 -8.75 -12.66
C GLU A 370 18.27 -8.49 -13.55
N MET A 371 17.10 -8.27 -12.95
CA MET A 371 15.87 -7.94 -13.68
C MET A 371 16.01 -6.66 -14.51
N TRP A 372 16.82 -5.71 -14.07
CA TRP A 372 16.93 -4.39 -14.69
C TRP A 372 18.34 -4.09 -15.24
N SER A 373 19.33 -4.96 -15.02
CA SER A 373 20.69 -4.79 -15.53
C SER A 373 20.77 -4.58 -17.06
N PRO A 374 19.93 -5.21 -17.91
CA PRO A 374 19.95 -4.92 -19.35
C PRO A 374 19.63 -3.47 -19.70
N PHE A 375 18.83 -2.78 -18.88
CA PHE A 375 18.51 -1.37 -19.10
C PHE A 375 19.67 -0.44 -18.76
N ILE A 376 20.56 -0.85 -17.84
CA ILE A 376 21.83 -0.15 -17.60
C ILE A 376 22.76 -0.33 -18.78
N VAL A 377 22.90 -1.56 -19.29
CA VAL A 377 23.74 -1.85 -20.46
C VAL A 377 23.26 -1.08 -21.70
N ALA A 378 21.95 -0.93 -21.85
CA ALA A 378 21.33 -0.11 -22.90
C ALA A 378 21.39 1.40 -22.64
N ASN A 379 22.01 1.86 -21.54
CA ASN A 379 22.09 3.25 -21.12
C ASN A 379 20.73 3.95 -20.95
N ILE A 380 19.70 3.18 -20.61
CA ILE A 380 18.33 3.67 -20.32
C ILE A 380 18.19 4.00 -18.83
N LEU A 381 18.82 3.22 -17.96
CA LEU A 381 18.87 3.44 -16.51
C LEU A 381 20.30 3.70 -16.05
N LYS A 382 20.44 4.44 -14.95
CA LYS A 382 21.72 4.60 -14.26
C LYS A 382 21.90 3.48 -13.24
N PRO A 383 23.13 3.06 -12.93
CA PRO A 383 23.38 2.10 -11.86
C PRO A 383 22.79 2.51 -10.50
N SER A 384 22.79 3.81 -10.19
CA SER A 384 22.19 4.37 -8.98
C SER A 384 20.68 4.11 -8.86
N ASP A 385 19.99 3.93 -9.99
CA ASP A 385 18.54 3.72 -10.01
C ASP A 385 18.15 2.33 -9.48
N LEU A 386 19.10 1.39 -9.40
CA LEU A 386 18.88 0.02 -8.89
C LEU A 386 19.38 -0.18 -7.45
N VAL A 387 19.90 0.87 -6.80
CA VAL A 387 20.46 0.76 -5.44
C VAL A 387 19.35 0.91 -4.41
N GLY A 388 19.15 -0.14 -3.60
CA GLY A 388 18.23 -0.12 -2.47
C GLY A 388 16.75 -0.05 -2.89
N TYR A 389 15.92 0.42 -1.96
CA TYR A 389 14.49 0.62 -2.20
C TYR A 389 14.18 1.99 -2.78
N ARG A 390 12.96 2.15 -3.31
CA ARG A 390 12.53 3.41 -3.89
C ARG A 390 12.58 4.57 -2.89
N THR A 391 12.95 5.73 -3.40
CA THR A 391 12.97 7.00 -2.65
C THR A 391 11.77 7.89 -2.98
N GLY A 392 11.04 7.56 -4.05
CA GLY A 392 9.83 8.26 -4.49
C GLY A 392 8.56 7.50 -4.14
N GLN A 393 7.46 8.25 -3.94
CA GLN A 393 6.15 7.64 -3.76
C GLN A 393 5.63 7.07 -5.09
N VAL A 394 5.00 5.90 -5.02
CA VAL A 394 4.44 5.19 -6.18
C VAL A 394 2.98 4.85 -5.95
N TYR A 395 2.27 4.58 -7.04
CA TYR A 395 0.83 4.33 -7.03
C TYR A 395 0.51 3.19 -8.00
N ILE A 396 -0.46 2.35 -7.62
CA ILE A 396 -0.88 1.20 -8.42
C ILE A 396 -2.10 1.61 -9.23
N ARG A 397 -2.01 1.44 -10.55
CA ARG A 397 -3.08 1.82 -11.47
C ARG A 397 -4.35 1.04 -11.18
N GLY A 398 -5.45 1.75 -10.96
CA GLY A 398 -6.77 1.14 -10.72
C GLY A 398 -6.99 0.65 -9.28
N SER A 399 -6.05 0.86 -8.36
CA SER A 399 -6.14 0.40 -6.97
C SER A 399 -6.47 1.53 -6.02
N LEU A 400 -7.35 1.28 -5.04
CA LEU A 400 -7.61 2.16 -3.90
C LEU A 400 -6.50 2.09 -2.84
N HIS A 401 -5.63 1.07 -2.92
CA HIS A 401 -4.44 0.95 -2.08
C HIS A 401 -3.30 1.81 -2.62
N ILE A 402 -2.78 2.68 -1.75
CA ILE A 402 -1.59 3.47 -2.01
C ILE A 402 -0.41 2.78 -1.32
N PRO A 403 0.60 2.29 -2.05
CA PRO A 403 1.81 1.75 -1.45
C PRO A 403 2.40 2.65 -0.36
N LEU A 404 3.04 2.02 0.62
CA LEU A 404 3.57 2.69 1.82
C LEU A 404 4.48 3.87 1.44
N PRO A 405 4.58 4.95 2.24
CA PRO A 405 5.53 6.01 1.92
C PRO A 405 6.97 5.46 1.91
N PRO A 406 7.89 6.02 1.09
CA PRO A 406 9.28 5.56 1.02
C PRO A 406 9.98 5.43 2.37
N THR A 407 9.67 6.33 3.30
CA THR A 407 10.22 6.34 4.66
C THR A 407 9.83 5.13 5.50
N ALA A 408 8.77 4.41 5.10
CA ALA A 408 8.27 3.22 5.79
C ALA A 408 8.71 1.91 5.12
N VAL A 409 9.30 1.97 3.92
CA VAL A 409 9.58 0.76 3.13
C VAL A 409 10.61 -0.14 3.82
N ASN A 410 11.68 0.43 4.39
CA ASN A 410 12.70 -0.36 5.10
C ASN A 410 12.07 -1.13 6.28
N ASP A 411 11.43 -0.42 7.22
CA ASP A 411 10.75 -1.04 8.36
C ASP A 411 9.76 -2.12 7.94
N ALA A 412 9.00 -1.87 6.86
CA ALA A 412 8.00 -2.80 6.35
C ALA A 412 8.64 -4.06 5.75
N MET A 413 9.75 -3.92 5.03
CA MET A 413 10.49 -5.03 4.44
C MET A 413 11.20 -5.86 5.51
N ASP A 414 11.80 -5.24 6.52
CA ASP A 414 12.39 -5.94 7.67
C ASP A 414 11.34 -6.80 8.37
N VAL A 415 10.15 -6.24 8.61
CA VAL A 415 9.03 -6.97 9.20
C VAL A 415 8.56 -8.12 8.31
N LEU A 416 8.49 -7.91 6.99
CA LEU A 416 8.12 -8.98 6.06
C LEU A 416 9.11 -10.14 6.12
N PHE A 417 10.41 -9.87 6.09
CA PHE A 417 11.42 -10.92 6.15
C PHE A 417 11.46 -11.61 7.52
N ASP A 418 11.27 -10.88 8.62
CA ASP A 418 11.07 -11.48 9.94
C ASP A 418 9.88 -12.44 9.97
N LEU A 419 8.74 -12.03 9.39
CA LEU A 419 7.55 -12.88 9.32
C LEU A 419 7.81 -14.13 8.47
N LEU A 420 8.52 -13.99 7.35
CA LEU A 420 8.90 -15.12 6.50
C LEU A 420 9.86 -16.09 7.21
N LYS A 421 10.88 -15.58 7.93
CA LYS A 421 11.84 -16.43 8.67
C LYS A 421 11.15 -17.28 9.72
N ASN A 422 10.14 -16.71 10.40
CA ASN A 422 9.47 -17.31 11.55
C ASN A 422 8.18 -18.07 11.19
N GLU A 423 7.68 -17.99 9.95
CA GLU A 423 6.46 -18.70 9.55
C GLU A 423 6.75 -20.18 9.24
N PRO A 424 6.22 -21.13 10.04
CA PRO A 424 6.46 -22.55 9.80
C PRO A 424 5.78 -23.06 8.51
N SER A 425 4.61 -22.54 8.13
CA SER A 425 3.84 -23.05 7.01
C SER A 425 4.34 -22.54 5.65
N PRO A 426 4.83 -23.41 4.73
CA PRO A 426 5.23 -22.98 3.40
C PRO A 426 4.08 -22.37 2.59
N ALA A 427 2.85 -22.83 2.79
CA ALA A 427 1.65 -22.27 2.17
C ALA A 427 1.45 -20.80 2.57
N VAL A 428 1.57 -20.51 3.88
CA VAL A 428 1.43 -19.14 4.40
C VAL A 428 2.58 -18.27 3.89
N ARG A 429 3.82 -18.78 3.92
CA ARG A 429 4.98 -18.08 3.33
C ARG A 429 4.75 -17.73 1.87
N ALA A 430 4.22 -18.65 1.07
CA ALA A 430 3.97 -18.43 -0.36
C ALA A 430 2.92 -17.36 -0.61
N VAL A 431 1.73 -17.52 -0.04
CA VAL A 431 0.59 -16.62 -0.29
C VAL A 431 0.86 -15.24 0.32
N LEU A 432 1.22 -15.19 1.60
CA LEU A 432 1.43 -13.92 2.28
C LEU A 432 2.76 -13.27 1.89
N GLY A 433 3.82 -14.03 1.64
CA GLY A 433 5.09 -13.48 1.15
C GLY A 433 4.93 -12.74 -0.17
N HIS A 434 4.20 -13.32 -1.13
CA HIS A 434 3.81 -12.62 -2.35
C HIS A 434 3.00 -11.36 -2.04
N PHE A 435 1.87 -11.51 -1.34
CA PHE A 435 0.92 -10.42 -1.11
C PHE A 435 1.56 -9.24 -0.39
N PHE A 436 2.27 -9.46 0.71
CA PHE A 436 2.90 -8.41 1.49
C PHE A 436 4.01 -7.70 0.72
N PHE A 437 4.80 -8.43 -0.08
CA PHE A 437 5.81 -7.80 -0.93
C PHE A 437 5.19 -6.81 -1.93
N VAL A 438 4.13 -7.22 -2.64
CA VAL A 438 3.46 -6.33 -3.60
C VAL A 438 2.64 -5.22 -2.93
N PHE A 439 2.16 -5.46 -1.71
CA PHE A 439 1.48 -4.47 -0.86
C PHE A 439 2.43 -3.35 -0.43
N VAL A 440 3.64 -3.69 0.04
CA VAL A 440 4.69 -2.72 0.40
C VAL A 440 5.21 -1.99 -0.84
N HIS A 441 5.35 -2.73 -1.95
CA HIS A 441 5.79 -2.22 -3.25
C HIS A 441 7.17 -1.53 -3.17
N PRO A 442 8.23 -2.25 -2.76
CA PRO A 442 9.50 -1.64 -2.36
C PRO A 442 10.32 -0.99 -3.48
N TYR A 443 10.05 -1.34 -4.75
CA TYR A 443 10.82 -0.85 -5.91
C TYR A 443 10.02 0.11 -6.80
N MET A 444 10.71 0.85 -7.67
CA MET A 444 10.07 1.78 -8.63
C MET A 444 9.23 1.07 -9.70
N ASP A 445 9.65 -0.13 -10.12
CA ASP A 445 8.96 -1.01 -11.07
C ASP A 445 9.41 -2.46 -10.80
N GLY A 446 8.71 -3.47 -11.33
CA GLY A 446 9.08 -4.88 -11.23
C GLY A 446 8.50 -5.62 -10.03
N ASN A 447 7.76 -4.92 -9.14
CA ASN A 447 7.22 -5.50 -7.92
C ASN A 447 6.31 -6.72 -8.16
N GLY A 448 5.48 -6.70 -9.21
CA GLY A 448 4.62 -7.85 -9.57
C GLY A 448 5.43 -9.09 -9.97
N ARG A 449 6.47 -8.90 -10.78
CA ARG A 449 7.39 -9.98 -11.21
C ARG A 449 8.17 -10.56 -10.02
N MET A 450 8.72 -9.68 -9.19
CA MET A 450 9.39 -10.05 -7.94
C MET A 450 8.45 -10.80 -6.99
N GLY A 451 7.21 -10.33 -6.82
CA GLY A 451 6.19 -11.01 -6.01
C GLY A 451 5.91 -12.42 -6.49
N ARG A 452 5.81 -12.65 -7.81
CA ARG A 452 5.63 -14.00 -8.39
C ARG A 452 6.86 -14.90 -8.23
N PHE A 453 8.07 -14.33 -8.24
CA PHE A 453 9.28 -15.09 -7.87
C PHE A 453 9.32 -15.46 -6.39
N ILE A 454 8.92 -14.55 -5.50
CA ILE A 454 8.80 -14.83 -4.05
C ILE A 454 7.76 -15.92 -3.82
N LEU A 455 6.60 -15.84 -4.48
CA LEU A 455 5.56 -16.87 -4.44
C LEU A 455 6.15 -18.25 -4.74
N ASN A 456 6.81 -18.39 -5.89
CA ASN A 456 7.35 -19.66 -6.34
C ASN A 456 8.52 -20.16 -5.48
N THR A 457 9.36 -19.25 -4.99
CA THR A 457 10.46 -19.61 -4.09
C THR A 457 9.94 -20.16 -2.75
N MET A 458 8.87 -19.57 -2.22
CA MET A 458 8.24 -20.05 -1.00
C MET A 458 7.43 -21.34 -1.23
N LEU A 459 6.81 -21.51 -2.39
CA LEU A 459 6.20 -22.78 -2.82
C LEU A 459 7.26 -23.90 -2.89
N ALA A 460 8.42 -23.63 -3.49
CA ALA A 460 9.52 -24.59 -3.55
C ALA A 460 9.97 -25.06 -2.17
N SER A 461 9.98 -24.16 -1.18
CA SER A 461 10.34 -24.51 0.20
C SER A 461 9.40 -25.51 0.90
N GLY A 462 8.20 -25.72 0.34
CA GLY A 462 7.24 -26.73 0.80
C GLY A 462 7.13 -27.95 -0.12
N GLY A 463 7.92 -28.00 -1.20
CA GLY A 463 7.85 -29.03 -2.24
C GLY A 463 6.67 -28.89 -3.20
N TYR A 464 6.04 -27.72 -3.28
CA TYR A 464 5.04 -27.45 -4.32
C TYR A 464 5.70 -27.25 -5.69
N ASN A 465 4.97 -27.56 -6.76
CA ASN A 465 5.41 -27.32 -8.13
C ASN A 465 5.48 -25.82 -8.46
N TRP A 466 6.35 -25.46 -9.41
CA TRP A 466 6.40 -24.10 -9.95
C TRP A 466 5.06 -23.73 -10.59
N THR A 467 4.46 -22.66 -10.07
CA THR A 467 3.10 -22.22 -10.39
C THR A 467 3.15 -20.97 -11.25
N VAL A 468 2.44 -21.02 -12.38
CA VAL A 468 2.33 -19.90 -13.32
C VAL A 468 0.93 -19.30 -13.20
N ILE A 469 0.85 -17.98 -13.05
CA ILE A 469 -0.41 -17.23 -13.08
C ILE A 469 -0.71 -16.87 -14.53
N PRO A 470 -1.74 -17.45 -15.17
CA PRO A 470 -2.04 -17.19 -16.57
C PRO A 470 -2.52 -15.76 -16.80
N VAL A 471 -2.13 -15.16 -17.93
CA VAL A 471 -2.47 -13.76 -18.28
C VAL A 471 -3.96 -13.56 -18.52
N ASP A 472 -4.67 -14.58 -18.98
CA ASP A 472 -6.12 -14.62 -19.11
C ASP A 472 -6.85 -14.53 -17.76
N ARG A 473 -6.19 -14.97 -16.66
CA ARG A 473 -6.67 -14.80 -15.28
C ARG A 473 -6.20 -13.51 -14.62
N ARG A 474 -5.57 -12.58 -15.36
CA ARG A 474 -5.06 -11.31 -14.82
C ARG A 474 -6.13 -10.52 -14.05
N ASN A 475 -7.34 -10.41 -14.58
CA ASN A 475 -8.40 -9.63 -13.93
C ASN A 475 -8.79 -10.22 -12.57
N GLU A 476 -8.95 -11.55 -12.51
CA GLU A 476 -9.23 -12.28 -11.27
C GLU A 476 -8.11 -12.11 -10.24
N TYR A 477 -6.85 -12.27 -10.66
CA TYR A 477 -5.67 -12.05 -9.81
C TYR A 477 -5.59 -10.61 -9.27
N MET A 478 -5.80 -9.61 -10.12
CA MET A 478 -5.74 -8.20 -9.70
C MET A 478 -6.90 -7.83 -8.77
N GLN A 479 -8.12 -8.33 -9.01
CA GLN A 479 -9.27 -8.12 -8.13
C GLN A 479 -9.06 -8.78 -6.77
N ALA A 480 -8.47 -9.98 -6.74
CA ALA A 480 -8.15 -10.67 -5.51
C ALA A 480 -7.10 -9.92 -4.67
N LEU A 481 -6.08 -9.32 -5.31
CA LEU A 481 -5.10 -8.47 -4.63
C LEU A 481 -5.71 -7.15 -4.13
N GLU A 482 -6.60 -6.55 -4.92
CA GLU A 482 -7.32 -5.33 -4.54
C GLU A 482 -8.16 -5.58 -3.28
N LYS A 483 -8.96 -6.65 -3.28
CA LYS A 483 -9.77 -7.04 -2.13
C LYS A 483 -8.92 -7.27 -0.88
N ALA A 484 -7.80 -7.99 -1.02
CA ALA A 484 -6.89 -8.22 0.08
C ALA A 484 -6.25 -6.92 0.62
N SER A 485 -5.91 -5.98 -0.27
CA SER A 485 -5.27 -4.71 0.11
C SER A 485 -6.25 -3.72 0.73
N VAL A 486 -7.49 -3.67 0.23
CA VAL A 486 -8.52 -2.70 0.60
C VAL A 486 -9.36 -3.18 1.78
N GLU A 487 -9.78 -4.44 1.75
CA GLU A 487 -10.72 -5.05 2.72
C GLU A 487 -10.01 -5.94 3.74
N GLY A 488 -8.73 -6.25 3.54
CA GLY A 488 -7.99 -7.18 4.40
C GLY A 488 -8.38 -8.65 4.20
N ASP A 489 -9.16 -8.98 3.17
CA ASP A 489 -9.61 -10.33 2.87
C ASP A 489 -8.71 -11.01 1.83
N ILE A 490 -7.81 -11.88 2.29
CA ILE A 490 -6.88 -12.65 1.45
C ILE A 490 -7.51 -13.89 0.79
N SER A 491 -8.80 -14.17 1.04
CA SER A 491 -9.41 -15.45 0.68
C SER A 491 -9.41 -15.71 -0.83
N ASP A 492 -9.80 -14.72 -1.64
CA ASP A 492 -9.86 -14.87 -3.09
C ASP A 492 -8.46 -15.05 -3.68
N PHE A 493 -7.47 -14.30 -3.18
CA PHE A 493 -6.09 -14.47 -3.62
C PHE A 493 -5.56 -15.87 -3.31
N THR A 494 -5.85 -16.35 -2.10
CA THR A 494 -5.50 -17.71 -1.69
C THR A 494 -6.13 -18.76 -2.60
N ARG A 495 -7.42 -18.62 -2.95
CA ARG A 495 -8.12 -19.55 -3.86
C ARG A 495 -7.58 -19.50 -5.28
N VAL A 496 -7.23 -18.32 -5.78
CA VAL A 496 -6.64 -18.15 -7.11
C VAL A 496 -5.32 -18.91 -7.20
N ILE A 497 -4.42 -18.73 -6.22
CA ILE A 497 -3.14 -19.45 -6.21
C ILE A 497 -3.35 -20.95 -5.99
N ALA A 498 -4.23 -21.34 -5.07
CA ALA A 498 -4.52 -22.75 -4.79
C ALA A 498 -5.04 -23.49 -6.03
N SER A 499 -5.88 -22.85 -6.85
CA SER A 499 -6.42 -23.47 -8.07
C SER A 499 -5.40 -23.62 -9.20
N LEU A 500 -4.23 -23.01 -9.06
CA LEU A 500 -3.12 -23.12 -10.01
C LEU A 500 -2.09 -24.20 -9.61
N LEU A 501 -2.18 -24.73 -8.38
CA LEU A 501 -1.37 -25.87 -7.97
C LEU A 501 -1.83 -27.10 -8.76
N ARG A 502 -0.92 -27.65 -9.58
CA ARG A 502 -1.14 -28.88 -10.36
C ARG A 502 -0.41 -30.05 -9.74
#